data_AF-A0A7J5Z016-F1
#
_entry.id   AF-A0A7J5Z016-F1
#
_cell.length_a   1.000
_cell.length_b   1.000
_cell.length_c   1.000
_cell.angle_alpha   90.00
_cell.angle_beta   90.00
_cell.angle_gamma   90.00
#
_symmetry.space_group_name_H-M   'P 1'
#
loop_
_entity.id
_entity.type
_entity.pdbx_description
1 polymer ?
#
loop_
_entity_poly.entity_id
_entity_poly.type
_entity_poly.pdbx_seq_one_letter_code
_entity_poly.pdbx_strand_id
1 'polypeptide(L)'
;MDFNRYILPTRPLTESAKQVTGLTCRDGCLFLRGTQVETVPMKEALTSFLDYLRSFRKPVLLAAHSAMRFDAPVITRWLRKHSLHTEFKQVVSGFVDTFPLSKNLHWGLSSYSQVNMVRKGI
;
A
#
# COMPACT_ATOMS: atom_id res chain seq x y z
N MET A 1 9.36 -2.46 14.14
CA MET A 1 9.37 -1.06 13.68
C MET A 1 8.57 -1.02 12.41
N ASP A 2 7.67 -0.07 12.28
CA ASP A 2 6.75 0.03 11.15
C ASP A 2 7.23 1.11 10.18
N PHE A 3 6.87 0.97 8.90
CA PHE A 3 7.17 1.97 7.87
C PHE A 3 5.89 2.64 7.38
N ASN A 4 5.84 3.97 7.43
CA ASN A 4 4.76 4.76 6.87
C ASN A 4 5.28 6.12 6.37
N ARG A 5 4.82 6.54 5.19
CA ARG A 5 5.10 7.84 4.59
C ARG A 5 3.86 8.33 3.85
N TYR A 6 3.58 9.63 3.95
CA TYR A 6 2.57 10.29 3.13
C TYR A 6 3.20 10.93 1.90
N ILE A 7 2.45 10.95 0.80
CA ILE A 7 2.87 11.53 -0.47
C ILE A 7 1.72 12.39 -0.96
N LEU A 8 2.04 13.60 -1.46
CA LEU A 8 1.03 14.46 -2.05
C LEU A 8 0.54 13.82 -3.38
N PRO A 9 -0.78 13.63 -3.55
CA PRO A 9 -1.29 12.99 -4.75
C PRO A 9 -1.14 13.91 -5.96
N THR A 10 -0.80 13.33 -7.11
CA THR A 10 -0.67 14.09 -8.37
C THR A 10 -2.01 14.36 -9.05
N ARG A 11 -3.10 13.83 -8.51
CA ARG A 11 -4.47 14.00 -9.00
C ARG A 11 -5.40 14.23 -7.81
N PRO A 12 -6.50 14.97 -7.98
CA PRO A 12 -7.49 15.12 -6.93
C PRO A 12 -7.99 13.76 -6.43
N LEU A 13 -8.14 13.64 -5.12
CA LEU A 13 -8.77 12.47 -4.50
C LEU A 13 -10.25 12.45 -4.86
N THR A 14 -10.77 11.28 -5.26
CA THR A 14 -12.21 11.07 -5.44
C THR A 14 -12.91 11.15 -4.09
N GLU A 15 -14.20 11.49 -4.09
CA GLU A 15 -14.96 11.63 -2.83
C GLU A 15 -14.97 10.32 -2.03
N SER A 16 -15.12 9.18 -2.72
CA SER A 16 -15.01 7.85 -2.10
C SER A 16 -13.62 7.61 -1.47
N ALA A 17 -12.53 8.00 -2.13
CA ALA A 17 -11.19 7.84 -1.57
C ALA A 17 -11.00 8.71 -0.32
N LYS A 18 -11.52 9.95 -0.31
CA LYS A 18 -11.50 10.81 0.88
C LYS A 18 -12.26 10.18 2.03
N GLN A 19 -13.47 9.66 1.78
CA GLN A 19 -14.30 9.02 2.80
C GLN A 19 -13.64 7.78 3.41
N VAL A 20 -13.04 6.92 2.58
CA VAL A 20 -12.41 5.66 3.04
C VAL A 20 -11.11 5.93 3.79
N THR A 21 -10.26 6.83 3.29
CA THR A 21 -8.92 7.05 3.85
C THR A 21 -8.89 8.14 4.92
N GLY A 22 -9.87 9.05 4.92
CA GLY A 22 -9.85 10.29 5.71
C GLY A 22 -8.84 11.33 5.19
N LEU A 23 -8.23 11.12 4.01
CA LEU A 23 -7.28 12.05 3.43
C LEU A 23 -7.98 13.14 2.63
N THR A 24 -7.54 14.38 2.81
CA THR A 24 -7.98 15.53 2.02
C THR A 24 -6.77 16.38 1.61
N CYS A 25 -6.88 17.11 0.50
CA CYS A 25 -5.84 18.04 0.04
C CYS A 25 -6.41 19.46 0.06
N ARG A 26 -5.70 20.40 0.68
CA ARG A 26 -6.03 21.83 0.70
C ARG A 26 -4.74 22.64 0.56
N ASP A 27 -4.72 23.59 -0.36
CA ASP A 27 -3.61 24.53 -0.58
C ASP A 27 -2.23 23.86 -0.69
N GLY A 28 -2.14 22.77 -1.48
CA GLY A 28 -0.90 22.01 -1.68
C GLY A 28 -0.46 21.15 -0.49
N CYS A 29 -1.24 21.10 0.59
CA CYS A 29 -0.97 20.30 1.78
C CYS A 29 -1.91 19.09 1.88
N LEU A 30 -1.42 17.99 2.45
CA LEU A 30 -2.22 16.80 2.73
C LEU A 30 -2.66 16.80 4.20
N PHE A 31 -3.92 16.43 4.44
CA PHE A 31 -4.51 16.34 5.77
C PHE A 31 -5.11 14.96 5.98
N LEU A 32 -4.80 14.32 7.10
CA LEU A 32 -5.47 13.12 7.58
C LEU A 32 -6.49 13.51 8.66
N ARG A 33 -7.77 13.30 8.37
CA ARG A 33 -8.89 13.58 9.31
C ARG A 33 -8.82 15.00 9.90
N GLY A 34 -8.46 15.98 9.06
CA GLY A 34 -8.33 17.38 9.43
C GLY A 34 -6.96 17.80 9.97
N THR A 35 -6.08 16.86 10.32
CA THR A 35 -4.72 17.16 10.80
C THR A 35 -3.74 17.17 9.63
N GLN A 36 -2.97 18.23 9.46
CA GLN A 36 -1.95 18.30 8.41
C GLN A 36 -0.88 17.23 8.66
N VAL A 37 -0.49 16.51 7.60
CA VAL A 37 0.57 15.50 7.67
C VAL A 37 1.74 15.92 6.80
N GLU A 38 2.95 15.60 7.25
CA GLU A 38 4.16 15.80 6.45
C GLU A 38 4.15 14.86 5.25
N THR A 39 4.44 15.40 4.06
CA THR A 39 4.54 14.62 2.83
C THR A 39 5.96 14.68 2.28
N VAL A 40 6.43 13.56 1.74
CA VAL A 40 7.71 13.48 1.03
C VAL A 40 7.49 13.31 -0.47
N PRO A 41 8.48 13.66 -1.32
CA PRO A 41 8.45 13.35 -2.74
C PRO A 41 8.29 11.85 -3.00
N MET A 42 7.55 11.48 -4.06
CA MET A 42 7.30 10.09 -4.44
C MET A 42 8.58 9.24 -4.54
N LYS A 43 9.64 9.79 -5.16
CA LYS A 43 10.92 9.08 -5.29
C LYS A 43 11.53 8.76 -3.93
N GLU A 44 11.51 9.72 -3.01
CA GLU A 44 12.05 9.58 -1.65
C GLU A 44 11.25 8.54 -0.84
N ALA A 45 9.93 8.55 -0.94
CA ALA A 45 9.09 7.52 -0.30
C ALA A 45 9.44 6.11 -0.79
N LEU A 46 9.62 5.94 -2.11
CA LEU A 46 9.96 4.64 -2.69
C LEU A 46 11.36 4.17 -2.31
N THR A 47 12.37 5.04 -2.33
CA THR A 47 13.73 4.67 -1.91
C THR A 47 13.78 4.34 -0.42
N SER A 48 13.12 5.16 0.42
CA SER A 48 13.01 4.87 1.86
C SER A 48 12.29 3.55 2.13
N PHE A 49 11.28 3.22 1.33
CA PHE A 49 10.59 1.93 1.43
C PHE A 49 11.50 0.77 1.03
N LEU A 50 12.27 0.89 -0.05
CA LEU A 50 13.25 -0.12 -0.44
C LEU A 50 14.32 -0.34 0.63
N ASP A 51 14.83 0.73 1.24
CA ASP A 51 15.80 0.65 2.33
C ASP A 51 15.23 -0.02 3.57
N TYR A 52 13.98 0.30 3.91
CA TYR A 52 13.25 -0.43 4.94
C TYR A 52 13.15 -1.93 4.61
N LEU A 53 12.78 -2.29 3.37
CA LEU A 53 12.68 -3.70 2.96
C LEU A 53 14.03 -4.43 2.95
N ARG A 54 15.15 -3.72 2.68
CA ARG A 54 16.50 -4.28 2.78
C ARG A 54 16.90 -4.65 4.20
N SER A 55 16.28 -4.05 5.21
CA SER A 55 16.59 -4.35 6.61
C SER A 55 16.12 -5.75 7.04
N PHE A 56 15.24 -6.40 6.26
CA PHE A 56 14.75 -7.73 6.55
C PHE A 56 15.67 -8.83 6.01
N ARG A 57 15.66 -9.99 6.68
CA ARG A 57 16.29 -11.21 6.15
C ARG A 57 15.51 -11.69 4.92
N LYS A 58 16.23 -12.09 3.88
CA LYS A 58 15.64 -12.60 2.63
C LYS A 58 15.16 -14.05 2.80
N PRO A 59 14.13 -14.49 2.06
CA PRO A 59 13.36 -13.74 1.05
C PRO A 59 12.34 -12.76 1.65
N VAL A 60 12.07 -11.65 0.94
CA VAL A 60 11.05 -10.66 1.33
C VAL A 60 9.83 -10.80 0.43
N LEU A 61 8.67 -11.12 1.02
CA LEU A 61 7.38 -11.19 0.34
C LEU A 61 6.47 -10.06 0.83
N LEU A 62 5.87 -9.32 -0.10
CA LEU A 62 4.90 -8.27 0.21
C LEU A 62 3.49 -8.84 0.21
N ALA A 63 2.87 -8.95 1.38
CA ALA A 63 1.49 -9.39 1.51
C ALA A 63 0.53 -8.19 1.52
N ALA A 64 -0.53 -8.24 0.70
CA ALA A 64 -1.64 -7.29 0.75
C ALA A 64 -2.94 -7.99 0.37
N HIS A 65 -4.07 -7.38 0.71
CA HIS A 65 -5.38 -7.95 0.47
C HIS A 65 -5.96 -7.44 -0.84
N SER A 66 -6.19 -8.32 -1.82
CA SER A 66 -6.39 -7.96 -3.23
C SER A 66 -5.14 -7.32 -3.88
N ALA A 67 -3.96 -7.71 -3.41
CA ALA A 67 -2.67 -7.17 -3.83
C ALA A 67 -2.50 -7.19 -5.36
N MET A 68 -2.88 -8.30 -6.02
CA MET A 68 -2.66 -8.46 -7.47
C MET A 68 -3.56 -7.56 -8.29
N ARG A 69 -4.70 -7.13 -7.73
CA ARG A 69 -5.66 -6.27 -8.41
C ARG A 69 -5.36 -4.78 -8.23
N PHE A 70 -4.68 -4.41 -7.15
CA PHE A 70 -4.50 -3.00 -6.81
C PHE A 70 -3.07 -2.65 -6.42
N ASP A 71 -2.59 -3.10 -5.26
CA ASP A 71 -1.33 -2.63 -4.69
C ASP A 71 -0.12 -2.93 -5.59
N ALA A 72 0.00 -4.18 -6.07
CA ALA A 72 1.13 -4.61 -6.89
C ALA A 72 1.19 -3.85 -8.23
N PRO A 73 0.10 -3.71 -9.02
CA PRO A 73 0.10 -2.84 -10.19
C PRO A 73 0.47 -1.38 -9.90
N VAL A 74 -0.08 -0.80 -8.82
CA VAL A 74 0.13 0.61 -8.46
C VAL A 74 1.59 0.86 -8.08
N ILE A 75 2.16 0.08 -7.17
CA ILE A 75 3.55 0.28 -6.73
C ILE A 75 4.53 0.01 -7.86
N THR A 76 4.29 -1.02 -8.68
CA THR A 76 5.15 -1.36 -9.83
C THR A 76 5.18 -0.24 -10.86
N ARG A 77 4.04 0.41 -11.13
CA ARG A 77 3.96 1.57 -12.03
C ARG A 77 4.85 2.71 -11.54
N TRP A 78 4.80 3.03 -10.25
CA TRP A 78 5.59 4.12 -9.69
C TRP A 78 7.08 3.79 -9.61
N LEU A 79 7.43 2.55 -9.23
CA LEU A 79 8.80 2.07 -9.28
C LEU A 79 9.39 2.17 -10.70
N ARG A 80 8.63 1.80 -11.74
CA ARG A 80 9.07 1.96 -13.14
C ARG A 80 9.24 3.42 -13.52
N LYS A 81 8.29 4.29 -13.16
CA LYS A 81 8.35 5.73 -13.45
C LYS A 81 9.57 6.41 -12.82
N HIS A 82 10.07 5.89 -11.71
CA HIS A 82 11.25 6.41 -11.01
C HIS A 82 12.52 5.57 -11.23
N SER A 83 12.52 4.62 -12.17
CA SER A 83 13.66 3.74 -12.49
C SER A 83 14.16 2.86 -11.34
N LEU A 84 13.30 2.56 -10.37
CA LEU A 84 13.59 1.75 -9.17
C LEU A 84 13.14 0.28 -9.30
N HIS A 85 12.53 -0.10 -10.41
CA HIS A 85 11.95 -1.45 -10.57
C HIS A 85 13.01 -2.58 -10.57
N THR A 86 14.19 -2.35 -11.15
CA THR A 86 15.27 -3.35 -11.16
C THR A 86 15.79 -3.60 -9.74
N GLU A 87 16.00 -2.52 -8.98
CA GLU A 87 16.41 -2.56 -7.58
C GLU A 87 15.36 -3.26 -6.71
N PHE A 88 14.07 -2.94 -6.91
CA PHE A 88 12.97 -3.60 -6.23
C PHE A 88 12.99 -5.12 -6.39
N LYS A 89 13.24 -5.64 -7.61
CA LYS A 89 13.33 -7.08 -7.88
C LYS A 89 14.52 -7.78 -7.19
N GLN A 90 15.54 -7.04 -6.77
CA GLN A 90 16.67 -7.59 -6.01
C GLN A 90 16.38 -7.67 -4.51
N VAL A 91 15.44 -6.84 -4.02
CA VAL A 91 15.05 -6.76 -2.61
C VAL A 91 13.84 -7.65 -2.33
N VAL A 92 12.84 -7.63 -3.21
CA VAL A 92 11.54 -8.29 -3.03
C VAL A 92 11.42 -9.51 -3.93
N SER A 93 11.12 -10.65 -3.33
CA SER A 93 10.94 -11.94 -4.01
C SER A 93 9.58 -12.06 -4.71
N GLY A 94 8.59 -11.29 -4.26
CA GLY A 94 7.27 -11.27 -4.87
C GLY A 94 6.21 -10.69 -3.96
N PHE A 95 4.97 -10.88 -4.38
CA PHE A 95 3.78 -10.47 -3.64
C PHE A 95 2.94 -11.69 -3.27
N VAL A 96 2.21 -11.57 -2.17
CA VAL A 96 1.22 -12.54 -1.74
C VAL A 96 -0.13 -11.84 -1.69
N ASP A 97 -1.09 -12.30 -2.49
CA ASP A 97 -2.47 -11.83 -2.40
C ASP A 97 -3.21 -12.63 -1.34
N THR A 98 -3.54 -11.97 -0.24
CA THR A 98 -4.22 -12.64 0.87
C THR A 98 -5.71 -12.87 0.60
N PHE A 99 -6.34 -12.17 -0.34
CA PHE A 99 -7.77 -12.36 -0.64
C PHE A 99 -8.14 -13.78 -1.11
N PRO A 100 -7.48 -14.35 -2.14
CA PRO A 100 -7.74 -15.73 -2.54
C PRO A 100 -7.33 -16.73 -1.46
N LEU A 101 -6.27 -16.45 -0.68
CA LEU A 101 -5.86 -17.30 0.44
C LEU A 101 -6.97 -17.38 1.51
N SER A 102 -7.56 -16.24 1.88
CA SER A 102 -8.66 -16.19 2.84
C SER A 102 -9.87 -16.98 2.38
N LYS A 103 -10.21 -16.93 1.08
CA LYS A 103 -11.31 -17.72 0.51
C LYS A 103 -11.07 -19.22 0.58
N ASN A 104 -9.82 -19.64 0.41
CA ASN A 104 -9.45 -21.05 0.45
C ASN A 104 -9.39 -21.58 1.89
N LEU A 105 -8.97 -20.75 2.85
CA LEU A 105 -8.82 -21.14 4.25
C LEU A 105 -10.14 -21.07 5.04
N HIS A 106 -11.03 -20.16 4.68
CA HIS A 106 -12.28 -19.94 5.41
C HIS A 106 -13.45 -20.04 4.45
N TRP A 107 -14.21 -21.12 4.50
CA TRP A 107 -15.38 -21.31 3.65
C TRP A 107 -16.65 -20.72 4.29
N GLY A 108 -17.63 -20.36 3.46
CA GLY A 108 -18.96 -19.96 3.93
C GLY A 108 -19.14 -18.50 4.37
N LEU A 109 -18.14 -17.62 4.20
CA LEU A 109 -18.33 -16.19 4.47
C LEU A 109 -19.11 -15.51 3.34
N SER A 110 -20.04 -14.62 3.71
CA SER A 110 -20.78 -13.77 2.76
C SER A 110 -19.91 -12.71 2.08
N SER A 111 -18.77 -12.36 2.69
CA SER A 111 -17.80 -11.42 2.15
C SER A 111 -16.40 -11.77 2.66
N TYR A 112 -15.41 -11.57 1.81
CA TYR A 112 -13.98 -11.75 2.14
C TYR A 112 -13.24 -10.42 2.16
N SER A 113 -13.95 -9.29 2.20
CA SER A 113 -13.29 -8.00 2.42
C SER A 113 -12.54 -8.02 3.75
N GLN A 114 -11.40 -7.34 3.81
CA GLN A 114 -10.57 -7.28 5.02
C GLN A 114 -11.37 -6.81 6.26
N VAL A 115 -12.26 -5.82 6.11
CA VAL A 115 -13.13 -5.35 7.20
C VAL A 115 -14.08 -6.46 7.68
N ASN A 116 -14.63 -7.27 6.77
CA ASN A 116 -15.50 -8.37 7.16
C ASN A 116 -14.73 -9.50 7.84
N MET A 117 -13.51 -9.82 7.36
CA MET A 117 -12.65 -10.82 7.99
C MET A 117 -12.32 -10.45 9.44
N VAL A 118 -11.86 -9.21 9.67
CA VAL A 118 -11.55 -8.72 11.02
C VAL A 118 -12.77 -8.79 11.95
N ARG A 119 -13.97 -8.42 11.45
CA ARG A 119 -15.22 -8.52 12.24
C ARG A 119 -15.58 -9.96 12.62
N LYS A 120 -15.12 -10.95 11.84
CA LYS A 120 -15.34 -12.38 12.10
C LYS A 120 -14.22 -13.02 12.92
N GLY A 121 -13.21 -12.26 13.33
CA GLY A 121 -12.07 -12.77 14.08
C GLY A 121 -11.12 -13.63 13.24
N ILE A 122 -11.10 -13.39 11.92
CA ILE A 122 -10.26 -14.08 10.93
C ILE A 122 -9.15 -13.14 10.47
#